data_AF-A0A7V6GN61-F1
#
_entry.id   AF-A0A7V6GN61-F1
#
_cell.length_a   1.000
_cell.length_b   1.000
_cell.length_c   1.000
_cell.angle_alpha   90.00
_cell.angle_beta   90.00
_cell.angle_gamma   90.00
#
_symmetry.space_group_name_H-M   'P 1'
#
loop_
_entity.id
_entity.type
_entity.pdbx_description
1 polymer ?
#
loop_
_entity_poly.entity_id
_entity_poly.type
_entity_poly.pdbx_seq_one_letter_code
_entity_poly.pdbx_strand_id
1 'polypeptide(L)'
;MNDWIKNLPPEDFIYMIGGFLLLVLVLIIVIKVFKLSQEISGRTLKLTEELMSINDNDVTNLKIVNRSYIDNEITEIGMIYKKRKVIILEDQTRVYARNKFEHVITHSDIRGLLHIEDFKIKRLKFYYENSIGMLIKSTGRVTRNKIKRTLIAEKKELRRQEKLAKAEEKRQAKEAKKARKAADKAQRYEEGNYTTCDRIKIFFYNLSRPIKKARHNAVIKRNKKIADKRAEKEVEEERERLIEQQRLIYEQQLRETRKEELRNEYKIDELKATLEEAEKNPEPFILEETDEPVKETKKGKTS
;
A
#
# COMPACT_ATOMS: atom_id res chain seq x y z
N MET A 1 49.17 58.62 -38.05
CA MET A 1 48.97 57.16 -38.26
C MET A 1 47.96 56.85 -39.38
N ASN A 2 47.73 57.77 -40.34
CA ASN A 2 46.89 57.55 -41.54
C ASN A 2 47.56 58.08 -42.83
N ASP A 3 48.85 58.45 -42.77
CA ASP A 3 49.56 59.04 -43.91
C ASP A 3 49.87 58.01 -45.00
N TRP A 4 49.81 56.72 -44.66
CA TRP A 4 49.94 55.62 -45.61
C TRP A 4 48.78 55.61 -46.62
N ILE A 5 47.54 55.86 -46.19
CA ILE A 5 46.35 55.89 -47.07
C ILE A 5 46.42 57.04 -48.07
N LYS A 6 47.05 58.16 -47.70
CA LYS A 6 47.18 59.34 -48.57
C LYS A 6 48.23 59.19 -49.68
N ASN A 7 49.14 58.23 -49.54
CA ASN A 7 50.23 57.99 -50.49
C ASN A 7 50.01 56.75 -51.36
N LEU A 8 48.83 56.11 -51.29
CA LEU A 8 48.52 54.97 -52.14
C LEU A 8 48.20 55.44 -53.57
N PRO A 9 48.72 54.75 -54.61
CA PRO A 9 48.25 54.91 -55.98
C PRO A 9 46.71 54.77 -56.04
N PRO A 10 46.02 55.55 -56.89
CA PRO A 10 44.57 55.47 -57.02
C PRO A 10 44.06 54.05 -57.33
N GLU A 11 44.85 53.27 -58.07
CA GLU A 11 44.58 51.88 -58.42
C GLU A 11 44.53 50.97 -57.17
N ASP A 12 45.51 51.10 -56.27
CA ASP A 12 45.56 50.32 -55.03
C ASP A 12 44.40 50.65 -54.08
N PHE A 13 43.95 51.90 -54.06
CA PHE A 13 42.77 52.31 -53.29
C PHE A 13 41.48 51.65 -53.83
N ILE A 14 41.33 51.56 -55.16
CA ILE A 14 40.21 50.87 -55.80
C ILE A 14 40.25 49.37 -55.49
N TYR A 15 41.42 48.73 -55.56
CA TYR A 15 41.57 47.31 -55.21
C TYR A 15 41.27 47.04 -53.73
N MET A 16 41.67 47.93 -52.82
CA MET A 16 41.40 47.75 -51.39
C MET A 16 39.91 47.87 -51.06
N ILE A 17 39.22 48.89 -51.60
CA ILE A 17 37.78 49.07 -51.41
C ILE A 17 36.99 47.96 -52.11
N GLY A 18 37.36 47.61 -53.35
CA GLY A 18 36.73 46.54 -54.10
C GLY A 18 36.88 45.18 -53.40
N GLY A 19 38.08 44.87 -52.92
CA GLY A 19 38.36 43.67 -52.12
C GLY A 19 37.58 43.63 -50.82
N PHE A 20 37.48 44.77 -50.12
CA PHE A 20 36.68 44.87 -48.90
C PHE A 20 35.18 44.65 -49.18
N LEU A 21 34.63 45.27 -50.23
CA LEU A 21 33.23 45.07 -50.62
C LEU A 21 32.95 43.62 -51.01
N LEU A 22 33.88 42.96 -51.71
CA LEU A 22 33.77 41.55 -52.07
C LEU A 22 33.79 40.67 -50.81
N LEU A 23 34.68 40.95 -49.85
CA LEU A 23 34.74 40.24 -48.57
C LEU A 23 33.42 40.39 -47.80
N VAL A 24 32.88 41.61 -47.71
CA VAL A 24 31.59 41.87 -47.06
C VAL A 24 30.47 41.11 -47.76
N LEU A 25 30.44 41.07 -49.10
CA LEU A 25 29.46 40.31 -49.87
C LEU A 25 29.54 38.80 -49.57
N VAL A 26 30.75 38.23 -49.57
CA VAL A 26 30.98 36.82 -49.22
C VAL A 26 30.51 36.53 -47.80
N LEU A 27 30.82 37.42 -46.85
CA LEU A 27 30.40 37.29 -45.46
C LEU A 27 28.86 37.27 -45.33
N ILE A 28 28.16 38.15 -46.05
CA ILE A 28 26.70 38.19 -46.08
C ILE A 28 26.11 36.89 -46.64
N ILE A 29 26.69 36.37 -47.73
CA ILE A 29 26.26 35.11 -48.34
C ILE A 29 26.45 33.95 -47.35
N VAL A 30 27.61 33.86 -46.71
CA VAL A 30 27.90 32.81 -45.70
C VAL A 30 26.91 32.90 -44.55
N ILE A 31 26.63 34.10 -44.03
CA ILE A 31 25.64 34.30 -42.95
C ILE A 31 24.24 33.84 -43.39
N LYS A 32 23.83 34.15 -44.63
CA LYS A 32 22.53 33.72 -45.17
C LYS A 32 22.46 32.20 -45.32
N VAL A 33 23.48 31.57 -45.91
CA VAL A 33 23.55 30.11 -46.07
C VAL A 33 23.52 29.41 -44.71
N PHE A 34 24.23 29.93 -43.71
CA PHE A 34 24.22 29.38 -42.36
C PHE A 34 22.84 29.46 -41.71
N LYS A 35 22.15 30.61 -41.82
CA LYS A 35 20.76 30.74 -41.33
C LYS A 35 19.81 29.77 -42.01
N LEU A 36 19.92 29.61 -43.32
CA LEU A 36 19.05 28.75 -44.11
C LEU A 36 19.29 27.26 -43.79
N SER A 37 20.57 26.87 -43.61
CA SER A 37 20.96 25.55 -43.12
C SER A 37 20.37 25.26 -41.73
N GLN A 38 20.43 26.23 -40.81
CA GLN A 38 19.84 26.10 -39.48
C GLN A 38 18.32 25.89 -39.52
N GLU A 39 17.61 26.64 -40.38
CA GLU A 39 16.17 26.47 -40.53
C GLU A 39 15.78 25.12 -41.11
N ILE A 40 16.52 24.64 -42.13
CA ILE A 40 16.24 23.33 -42.74
C ILE A 40 16.50 22.22 -41.72
N SER A 41 17.68 22.19 -41.09
CA SER A 41 18.02 21.10 -40.20
C SER A 41 17.23 21.16 -38.88
N GLY A 42 16.83 22.34 -38.40
CA GLY A 42 15.95 22.47 -37.24
C GLY A 42 14.51 21.98 -37.49
N ARG A 43 14.07 21.91 -38.76
CA ARG A 43 12.73 21.43 -39.15
C ARG A 43 12.70 19.94 -39.48
N THR A 44 13.82 19.34 -39.90
CA THR A 44 13.86 17.94 -40.34
C THR A 44 13.75 16.94 -39.19
N LEU A 45 14.50 17.15 -38.11
CA LEU A 45 14.57 16.23 -36.97
C LEU A 45 13.99 16.90 -35.71
N LYS A 46 13.05 16.22 -35.04
CA LYS A 46 12.45 16.72 -33.79
C LYS A 46 12.79 15.82 -32.61
N LEU A 47 13.38 16.39 -31.57
CA LEU A 47 13.63 15.70 -30.31
C LEU A 47 12.47 15.90 -29.33
N THR A 48 11.90 14.78 -28.88
CA THR A 48 10.83 14.72 -27.87
C THR A 48 11.24 13.80 -26.73
N GLU A 49 10.88 14.17 -25.51
CA GLU A 49 11.04 13.32 -24.32
C GLU A 49 9.68 12.71 -23.95
N GLU A 50 9.69 11.44 -23.54
CA GLU A 50 8.54 10.75 -22.97
C GLU A 50 8.97 10.03 -21.70
N LEU A 51 8.14 10.10 -20.66
CA LEU A 51 8.37 9.34 -19.44
C LEU A 51 7.74 7.97 -19.58
N MET A 52 8.50 6.94 -19.27
CA MET A 52 8.00 5.57 -19.20
C MET A 52 8.42 4.96 -17.86
N SER A 53 7.76 3.87 -17.49
CA SER A 53 8.20 3.03 -16.37
C SER A 53 8.58 1.68 -16.97
N ILE A 54 9.82 1.26 -16.77
CA ILE A 54 10.31 -0.06 -17.20
C ILE A 54 10.84 -0.76 -15.96
N ASN A 55 10.29 -1.93 -15.63
CA ASN A 55 10.70 -2.74 -14.48
C ASN A 55 10.76 -1.91 -13.18
N ASP A 56 9.68 -1.15 -12.91
CA ASP A 56 9.52 -0.23 -11.77
C ASP A 56 10.53 0.92 -11.67
N ASN A 57 11.39 1.07 -12.67
CA ASN A 57 12.29 2.22 -12.78
C ASN A 57 11.65 3.30 -13.65
N ASP A 58 11.65 4.52 -13.12
CA ASP A 58 11.29 5.69 -13.93
C ASP A 58 12.40 5.94 -14.97
N VAL A 59 12.01 5.89 -16.25
CA VAL A 59 12.92 6.11 -17.38
C VAL A 59 12.44 7.25 -18.27
N THR A 60 13.39 7.88 -18.96
CA THR A 60 13.12 8.86 -20.01
C THR A 60 13.44 8.24 -21.35
N ASN A 61 12.45 8.17 -22.24
CA ASN A 61 12.64 7.83 -23.64
C ASN A 61 12.87 9.11 -24.45
N LEU A 62 14.06 9.23 -25.02
CA LEU A 62 14.43 10.29 -25.96
C LEU A 62 14.11 9.81 -27.36
N LYS A 63 13.11 10.44 -27.99
CA LYS A 63 12.67 10.13 -29.35
C LYS A 63 13.14 11.24 -30.30
N ILE A 64 13.95 10.87 -31.29
CA ILE A 64 14.36 11.74 -32.38
C ILE A 64 13.54 11.34 -33.61
N VAL A 65 12.57 12.16 -33.97
CA VAL A 65 11.63 11.90 -35.06
C VAL A 65 12.06 12.61 -36.33
N ASN A 66 12.29 11.87 -37.40
CA ASN A 66 12.54 12.42 -38.72
C ASN A 66 11.22 12.78 -39.41
N ARG A 67 10.98 14.08 -39.56
CA ARG A 67 9.81 14.65 -40.23
C ARG A 67 10.03 14.88 -41.73
N SER A 68 11.27 14.76 -42.19
CA SER A 68 11.61 14.93 -43.60
C SER A 68 11.43 13.64 -44.39
N TYR A 69 11.46 13.77 -45.72
CA TYR A 69 11.43 12.64 -46.67
C TYR A 69 12.83 12.13 -47.03
N ILE A 70 13.88 12.63 -46.37
CA ILE A 70 15.26 12.26 -46.61
C ILE A 70 15.82 11.65 -45.32
N ASP A 71 16.75 10.72 -45.45
CA ASP A 71 17.46 10.15 -44.32
C ASP A 71 18.40 11.21 -43.71
N ASN A 72 18.40 11.29 -42.39
CA ASN A 72 19.32 12.18 -41.68
C ASN A 72 20.19 11.38 -40.74
N GLU A 73 21.37 11.90 -40.43
CA GLU A 73 22.30 11.26 -39.52
C GLU A 73 22.44 12.10 -38.25
N ILE A 74 22.45 11.41 -37.12
CA ILE A 74 22.78 11.96 -35.82
C ILE A 74 24.13 11.39 -35.39
N THR A 75 24.96 12.23 -34.77
CA THR A 75 26.30 11.85 -34.31
C THR A 75 26.35 11.68 -32.80
N GLU A 76 25.53 12.45 -32.09
CA GLU A 76 25.57 12.50 -30.63
C GLU A 76 24.20 12.77 -30.03
N ILE A 77 23.92 12.17 -28.88
CA ILE A 77 22.78 12.48 -28.02
C ILE A 77 23.31 12.79 -26.62
N GLY A 78 22.82 13.86 -26.03
CA GLY A 78 23.23 14.21 -24.67
C GLY A 78 22.31 15.16 -23.94
N MET A 79 22.83 15.64 -22.81
CA MET A 79 22.18 16.56 -21.89
C MET A 79 23.02 17.81 -21.68
N ILE A 80 22.35 18.96 -21.59
CA ILE A 80 22.96 20.19 -21.12
C ILE A 80 22.44 20.49 -19.72
N TYR A 81 23.36 20.50 -18.76
CA TYR A 81 23.08 20.82 -17.36
C TYR A 81 24.06 21.86 -16.84
N LYS A 82 23.56 22.93 -16.21
CA LYS A 82 24.40 24.05 -15.70
C LYS A 82 25.43 24.58 -16.72
N LYS A 83 25.05 24.65 -18.01
CA LYS A 83 25.92 25.01 -19.15
C LYS A 83 27.04 24.01 -19.49
N ARG A 84 27.07 22.84 -18.87
CA ARG A 84 27.96 21.72 -19.23
C ARG A 84 27.25 20.78 -20.19
N LYS A 85 27.94 20.39 -21.26
CA LYS A 85 27.52 19.36 -22.22
C LYS A 85 27.91 18.00 -21.61
N VAL A 86 26.96 17.07 -21.54
CA VAL A 86 27.14 15.73 -20.99
C VAL A 86 26.62 14.76 -22.04
N ILE A 87 27.53 13.96 -22.58
CA ILE A 87 27.24 13.01 -23.66
C ILE A 87 26.59 11.77 -23.04
N ILE A 88 25.50 11.29 -23.65
CA ILE A 88 24.84 10.03 -23.28
C ILE A 88 25.26 8.93 -24.26
N LEU A 89 25.20 9.25 -25.55
CA LEU A 89 25.49 8.33 -26.64
C LEU A 89 26.25 9.10 -27.73
N GLU A 90 27.38 8.57 -28.16
CA GLU A 90 28.18 9.08 -29.28
C GLU A 90 28.26 7.96 -30.31
N ASP A 91 27.35 8.00 -31.28
CA ASP A 91 27.27 7.00 -32.35
C ASP A 91 26.65 7.62 -33.60
N GLN A 92 27.22 7.30 -34.77
CA GLN A 92 26.71 7.76 -36.06
C GLN A 92 25.49 6.93 -36.47
N THR A 93 24.31 7.40 -36.07
CA THR A 93 23.06 6.71 -36.35
C THR A 93 22.30 7.39 -37.48
N ARG A 94 21.93 6.60 -38.49
CA ARG A 94 21.04 7.04 -39.58
C ARG A 94 19.58 6.89 -39.15
N VAL A 95 18.88 8.01 -39.14
CA VAL A 95 17.43 8.09 -38.90
C VAL A 95 16.72 8.18 -40.25
N TYR A 96 16.13 7.06 -40.67
CA TYR A 96 15.42 6.98 -41.94
C TYR A 96 14.28 8.00 -42.06
N ALA A 97 13.97 8.38 -43.31
CA ALA A 97 12.84 9.24 -43.65
C ALA A 97 11.54 8.75 -42.99
N ARG A 98 10.77 9.68 -42.41
CA ARG A 98 9.51 9.41 -41.69
C ARG A 98 9.61 8.42 -40.52
N ASN A 99 10.82 8.03 -40.10
CA ASN A 99 11.04 7.11 -39.00
C ASN A 99 11.51 7.86 -37.73
N LYS A 100 11.61 7.13 -36.62
CA LYS A 100 12.08 7.63 -35.34
C LYS A 100 13.21 6.77 -34.80
N PHE A 101 14.16 7.43 -34.16
CA PHE A 101 15.15 6.79 -33.32
C PHE A 101 14.75 6.98 -31.85
N GLU A 102 14.85 5.92 -31.06
CA GLU A 102 14.49 5.93 -29.64
C GLU A 102 15.71 5.51 -28.80
N HIS A 103 15.97 6.28 -27.75
CA HIS A 103 17.02 5.96 -26.78
C HIS A 103 16.46 6.12 -25.38
N VAL A 104 16.57 5.07 -24.58
CA VAL A 104 16.03 5.03 -23.21
C VAL A 104 17.17 5.25 -22.22
N ILE A 105 16.99 6.18 -21.30
CA ILE A 105 17.91 6.45 -20.21
C ILE A 105 17.17 6.46 -18.87
N THR A 106 17.74 5.81 -17.86
CA THR A 106 17.12 5.76 -16.53
C THR A 106 17.32 7.06 -15.77
N HIS A 107 16.39 7.41 -14.86
CA HIS A 107 16.56 8.59 -14.02
C HIS A 107 17.74 8.48 -13.04
N SER A 108 18.13 7.25 -12.65
CA SER A 108 19.35 7.01 -11.88
C SER A 108 20.60 7.36 -12.68
N ASP A 109 20.68 6.94 -13.95
CA ASP A 109 21.82 7.24 -14.81
C ASP A 109 21.91 8.74 -15.08
N ILE A 110 20.78 9.40 -15.34
CA ILE A 110 20.72 10.87 -15.47
C ILE A 110 21.27 11.54 -14.20
N ARG A 111 20.91 11.07 -13.01
CA ARG A 111 21.42 11.64 -11.76
C ARG A 111 22.93 11.42 -11.60
N GLY A 112 23.41 10.22 -11.92
CA GLY A 112 24.82 9.86 -11.88
C GLY A 112 25.66 10.71 -12.83
N LEU A 113 25.28 10.76 -14.11
CA LEU A 113 25.96 11.54 -15.15
C LEU A 113 25.98 13.06 -14.87
N LEU A 114 24.95 13.57 -14.20
CA LEU A 114 24.84 14.99 -13.88
C LEU A 114 25.50 15.37 -12.53
N HIS A 115 26.04 14.39 -11.80
CA HIS A 115 26.60 14.55 -10.44
C HIS A 115 25.68 15.39 -9.55
N ILE A 116 24.41 14.98 -9.44
CA ILE A 116 23.42 15.68 -8.62
C ILE A 116 23.64 15.32 -7.15
N GLU A 117 24.52 16.06 -6.48
CA GLU A 117 24.81 15.90 -5.04
C GLU A 117 23.72 16.48 -4.14
N ASP A 118 23.09 17.58 -4.58
CA ASP A 118 22.01 18.24 -3.85
C ASP A 118 20.64 17.66 -4.23
N PHE A 119 19.68 17.66 -3.29
CA PHE A 119 18.25 17.39 -3.54
C PHE A 119 17.55 18.45 -4.44
N LYS A 120 18.27 19.05 -5.39
CA LYS A 120 17.84 20.10 -6.29
C LYS A 120 18.41 19.86 -7.70
N ILE A 121 17.49 19.78 -8.66
CA ILE A 121 17.82 19.79 -10.09
C ILE A 121 17.52 21.16 -10.70
N LYS A 122 18.49 21.74 -11.42
CA LYS A 122 18.32 22.99 -12.20
C LYS A 122 17.69 22.71 -13.59
N ARG A 123 17.79 23.67 -14.52
CA ARG A 123 17.30 23.51 -15.89
C ARG A 123 18.08 22.39 -16.60
N LEU A 124 17.35 21.39 -17.07
CA LEU A 124 17.84 20.29 -17.91
C LEU A 124 17.36 20.52 -19.34
N LYS A 125 18.24 20.34 -20.32
CA LYS A 125 17.90 20.29 -21.74
C LYS A 125 18.51 19.03 -22.31
N PHE A 126 17.77 18.37 -23.19
CA PHE A 126 18.35 17.33 -24.03
C PHE A 126 18.80 17.95 -25.35
N TYR A 127 19.77 17.35 -25.99
CA TYR A 127 20.17 17.71 -27.33
C TYR A 127 20.54 16.48 -28.13
N TYR A 128 20.53 16.65 -29.44
CA TYR A 128 21.30 15.82 -30.35
C TYR A 128 22.12 16.71 -31.28
N GLU A 129 23.17 16.13 -31.81
CA GLU A 129 24.03 16.73 -32.83
C GLU A 129 23.81 15.99 -34.15
N ASN A 130 23.64 16.73 -35.24
CA ASN A 130 23.50 16.16 -36.57
C ASN A 130 24.89 15.94 -37.22
N SER A 131 24.93 15.31 -38.40
CA SER A 131 26.17 15.10 -39.16
C SER A 131 26.91 16.39 -39.58
N ILE A 132 26.24 17.55 -39.53
CA ILE A 132 26.81 18.87 -39.86
C ILE A 132 27.39 19.56 -38.60
N GLY A 133 27.30 18.94 -37.42
CA GLY A 133 27.75 19.51 -36.14
C GLY A 133 26.78 20.54 -35.54
N MET A 134 25.54 20.60 -36.06
CA MET A 134 24.51 21.48 -35.54
C MET A 134 23.79 20.84 -34.37
N LEU A 135 23.75 21.58 -33.26
CA LEU A 135 23.20 21.11 -32.00
C LEU A 135 21.76 21.59 -31.81
N ILE A 136 20.82 20.65 -31.82
CA ILE A 136 19.38 20.91 -31.65
C ILE A 136 18.97 20.56 -30.22
N LYS A 137 18.41 21.55 -29.51
CA LYS A 137 18.08 21.46 -28.08
C LYS A 137 16.57 21.30 -27.88
N SER A 138 16.19 20.37 -27.01
CA SER A 138 14.82 20.24 -26.51
C SER A 138 14.78 20.48 -25.01
N THR A 139 13.67 21.02 -24.51
CA THR A 139 13.51 21.25 -23.07
C THR A 139 13.28 19.91 -22.38
N GLY A 140 14.14 19.54 -21.42
CA GLY A 140 13.98 18.35 -20.57
C GLY A 140 13.03 18.59 -19.39
N ARG A 141 11.92 19.31 -19.62
CA ARG A 141 11.06 19.83 -18.55
C ARG A 141 10.36 18.69 -17.80
N VAL A 142 9.88 17.69 -18.53
CA VAL A 142 9.11 16.57 -18.01
C VAL A 142 10.02 15.70 -17.15
N THR A 143 11.18 15.30 -17.68
CA THR A 143 12.21 14.55 -16.96
C THR A 143 12.69 15.28 -15.72
N ARG A 144 13.04 16.57 -15.85
CA ARG A 144 13.44 17.42 -14.72
C ARG A 144 12.38 17.45 -13.63
N ASN A 145 11.11 17.60 -13.98
CA ASN A 145 10.03 17.70 -12.99
C ASN A 145 9.85 16.40 -12.23
N LYS A 146 9.96 15.26 -12.92
CA LYS A 146 9.87 13.94 -12.28
C LYS A 146 11.06 13.70 -11.34
N ILE A 147 12.30 13.94 -11.79
CA ILE A 147 13.50 13.87 -10.95
C ILE A 147 13.41 14.84 -9.76
N LYS A 148 12.88 16.04 -9.96
CA LYS A 148 12.68 17.02 -8.87
C LYS A 148 11.72 16.48 -7.80
N ARG A 149 10.64 15.81 -8.20
CA ARG A 149 9.66 15.23 -7.25
C ARG A 149 10.29 14.10 -6.44
N THR A 150 11.08 13.23 -7.06
CA THR A 150 11.78 12.14 -6.36
C THR A 150 12.80 12.70 -5.36
N LEU A 151 13.60 13.69 -5.73
CA LEU A 151 14.54 14.36 -4.81
C LEU A 151 13.84 15.02 -3.60
N ILE A 152 12.65 15.62 -3.81
CA ILE A 152 11.88 16.23 -2.72
C ILE A 152 11.35 15.15 -1.76
N ALA A 153 10.89 14.02 -2.28
CA ALA A 153 10.41 12.90 -1.48
C ALA A 153 11.55 12.30 -0.63
N GLU A 154 12.71 12.03 -1.25
CA GLU A 154 13.91 11.54 -0.57
C GLU A 154 14.36 12.50 0.54
N LYS A 155 14.39 13.80 0.26
CA LYS A 155 14.73 14.83 1.27
C LYS A 155 13.76 14.84 2.44
N LYS A 156 12.46 14.65 2.18
CA LYS A 156 11.44 14.61 3.23
C LYS A 156 11.62 13.38 4.12
N GLU A 157 11.98 12.25 3.52
CA GLU A 157 12.21 11.00 4.22
C GLU A 157 13.48 11.06 5.08
N LEU A 158 14.58 11.57 4.53
CA LEU A 158 15.82 11.81 5.29
C LEU A 158 15.56 12.70 6.51
N ARG A 159 14.81 13.80 6.35
CA ARG A 159 14.43 14.67 7.47
C ARG A 159 13.54 13.99 8.51
N ARG A 160 12.74 12.99 8.13
CA ARG A 160 11.94 12.22 9.08
C ARG A 160 12.82 11.29 9.88
N GLN A 161 13.73 10.57 9.22
CA GLN A 161 14.69 9.68 9.86
C GLN A 161 15.57 10.44 10.86
N GLU A 162 16.12 11.60 10.48
CA GLU A 162 16.89 12.46 11.39
C GLU A 162 16.09 12.90 12.63
N LYS A 163 14.80 13.19 12.46
CA LYS A 163 13.93 13.58 13.57
C LYS A 163 13.64 12.41 14.51
N LEU A 164 13.42 11.22 13.95
CA LEU A 164 13.20 9.99 14.71
C LEU A 164 14.45 9.63 15.50
N ALA A 165 15.62 9.62 14.86
CA ALA A 165 16.90 9.37 15.52
C ALA A 165 17.15 10.34 16.69
N LYS A 166 16.95 11.66 16.47
CA LYS A 166 17.06 12.67 17.54
C LYS A 166 16.03 12.49 18.66
N ALA A 167 14.85 11.98 18.35
CA ALA A 167 13.82 11.72 19.36
C ALA A 167 14.16 10.48 20.20
N GLU A 168 14.70 9.44 19.58
CA GLU A 168 15.18 8.22 20.25
C GLU A 168 16.36 8.53 21.16
N GLU A 169 17.35 9.28 20.68
CA GLU A 169 18.49 9.72 21.48
C GLU A 169 18.04 10.50 22.73
N LYS A 170 17.07 11.41 22.58
CA LYS A 170 16.48 12.15 23.71
C LYS A 170 15.71 11.24 24.67
N ARG A 171 15.05 10.18 24.20
CA ARG A 171 14.36 9.21 25.05
C ARG A 171 15.36 8.39 25.84
N GLN A 172 16.37 7.84 25.17
CA GLN A 172 17.45 7.08 25.80
C GLN A 172 18.19 7.93 26.86
N ALA A 173 18.51 9.19 26.55
CA ALA A 173 19.15 10.09 27.52
C ALA A 173 18.24 10.37 28.75
N LYS A 174 16.93 10.54 28.55
CA LYS A 174 15.96 10.71 29.65
C LYS A 174 15.82 9.43 30.48
N GLU A 175 15.80 8.27 29.85
CA GLU A 175 15.72 6.96 30.52
C GLU A 175 16.99 6.68 31.32
N ALA A 176 18.17 6.90 30.74
CA ALA A 176 19.44 6.80 31.44
C ALA A 176 19.49 7.74 32.67
N LYS A 177 19.00 8.98 32.53
CA LYS A 177 18.90 9.92 33.66
C LYS A 177 17.93 9.45 34.74
N LYS A 178 16.79 8.85 34.35
CA LYS A 178 15.82 8.27 35.30
C LYS A 178 16.41 7.06 36.01
N ALA A 179 17.09 6.18 35.29
CA ALA A 179 17.74 4.99 35.82
C ALA A 179 18.84 5.36 36.82
N ARG A 180 19.70 6.34 36.51
CA ARG A 180 20.69 6.88 37.45
C ARG A 180 20.03 7.40 38.72
N LYS A 181 19.02 8.28 38.59
CA LYS A 181 18.27 8.79 39.75
C LYS A 181 17.59 7.70 40.57
N ALA A 182 17.13 6.63 39.93
CA ALA A 182 16.52 5.49 40.62
C ALA A 182 17.58 4.67 41.36
N ALA A 183 18.75 4.44 40.76
CA ALA A 183 19.89 3.78 41.40
C ALA A 183 20.40 4.58 42.60
N ASP A 184 20.62 5.90 42.44
CA ASP A 184 21.03 6.80 43.52
C ASP A 184 19.98 6.85 44.65
N LYS A 185 18.70 6.65 44.31
CA LYS A 185 17.62 6.55 45.31
C LYS A 185 17.64 5.20 46.00
N ALA A 186 17.85 4.10 45.28
CA ALA A 186 17.92 2.76 45.83
C ALA A 186 19.08 2.64 46.83
N GLN A 187 20.28 3.11 46.46
CA GLN A 187 21.44 3.17 47.35
C GLN A 187 21.13 3.94 48.65
N ARG A 188 20.51 5.13 48.55
CA ARG A 188 20.11 5.91 49.74
C ARG A 188 19.09 5.19 50.62
N TYR A 189 18.21 4.38 50.05
CA TYR A 189 17.21 3.61 50.80
C TYR A 189 17.87 2.41 51.51
N GLU A 190 18.85 1.77 50.89
CA GLU A 190 19.66 0.70 51.50
C GLU A 190 20.52 1.24 52.66
N GLU A 191 21.11 2.42 52.50
CA GLU A 191 21.90 3.11 53.54
C GLU A 191 21.03 3.77 54.63
N GLY A 192 19.70 3.77 54.49
CA GLY A 192 18.77 4.40 55.43
C GLY A 192 18.78 5.95 55.44
N ASN A 193 19.46 6.58 54.49
CA ASN A 193 19.59 8.04 54.38
C ASN A 193 18.41 8.66 53.59
N TYR A 194 17.23 8.71 54.23
CA TYR A 194 16.00 9.25 53.64
C TYR A 194 15.97 10.78 53.59
N THR A 195 15.57 11.34 52.45
CA THR A 195 15.26 12.78 52.33
C THR A 195 13.96 13.14 53.03
N THR A 196 13.79 14.41 53.42
CA THR A 196 12.58 14.92 54.10
C THR A 196 11.29 14.60 53.33
N CYS A 197 11.29 14.75 52.00
CA CYS A 197 10.15 14.37 51.17
C CYS A 197 9.88 12.86 51.14
N ASP A 198 10.92 12.03 51.14
CA ASP A 198 10.76 10.57 51.23
C ASP A 198 10.16 10.16 52.58
N ARG A 199 10.61 10.77 53.69
CA ARG A 199 10.05 10.55 55.04
C ARG A 199 8.56 10.90 55.11
N ILE A 200 8.17 12.04 54.55
CA ILE A 200 6.76 12.46 54.47
C ILE A 200 5.94 11.48 53.61
N LYS A 201 6.47 11.01 52.47
CA LYS A 201 5.80 10.00 51.64
C LYS A 201 5.61 8.68 52.37
N ILE A 202 6.62 8.20 53.08
CA ILE A 202 6.55 6.96 53.87
C ILE A 202 5.48 7.10 54.96
N PHE A 203 5.41 8.25 55.63
CA PHE A 203 4.38 8.54 56.62
C PHE A 203 2.96 8.45 56.04
N PHE A 204 2.66 9.16 54.95
CA PHE A 204 1.33 9.11 54.33
C PHE A 204 1.02 7.76 53.67
N TYR A 205 2.02 7.05 53.16
CA TYR A 205 1.86 5.70 52.67
C TYR A 205 1.43 4.77 53.80
N ASN A 206 2.12 4.79 54.94
CA ASN A 206 1.77 3.99 56.10
C ASN A 206 0.41 4.37 56.70
N LEU A 207 0.05 5.66 56.72
CA LEU A 207 -1.25 6.13 57.18
C LEU A 207 -2.41 5.67 56.27
N SER A 208 -2.21 5.71 54.95
CA SER A 208 -3.28 5.39 53.98
C SER A 208 -3.36 3.90 53.60
N ARG A 209 -2.33 3.10 53.90
CA ARG A 209 -2.28 1.67 53.57
C ARG A 209 -3.41 0.84 54.21
N PRO A 210 -3.77 1.01 55.50
CA PRO A 210 -4.89 0.30 56.11
C PRO A 210 -6.22 0.62 55.43
N ILE A 211 -6.46 1.89 55.14
CA ILE A 211 -7.69 2.39 54.50
C ILE A 211 -7.82 1.83 53.08
N LYS A 212 -6.72 1.83 52.30
CA LYS A 212 -6.71 1.26 50.95
C LYS A 212 -6.95 -0.26 50.95
N LYS A 213 -6.34 -0.99 51.90
CA LYS A 213 -6.60 -2.44 52.07
C LYS A 213 -8.06 -2.72 52.42
N ALA A 214 -8.64 -1.94 53.33
CA ALA A 214 -10.04 -2.08 53.72
C ALA A 214 -10.99 -1.84 52.54
N ARG A 215 -10.75 -0.78 51.73
CA ARG A 215 -11.53 -0.51 50.51
C ARG A 215 -11.41 -1.61 49.47
N HIS A 216 -10.20 -2.12 49.22
CA HIS A 216 -9.99 -3.22 48.27
C HIS A 216 -10.76 -4.48 48.69
N ASN A 217 -10.69 -4.86 49.96
CA ASN A 217 -11.45 -5.99 50.49
C ASN A 217 -12.96 -5.78 50.40
N ALA A 218 -13.45 -4.55 50.61
CA ALA A 218 -14.87 -4.23 50.46
C ALA A 218 -15.34 -4.38 49.00
N VAL A 219 -14.52 -3.97 48.03
CA VAL A 219 -14.82 -4.14 46.59
C VAL A 219 -14.84 -5.62 46.21
N ILE A 220 -13.87 -6.41 46.67
CA ILE A 220 -13.86 -7.87 46.43
C ILE A 220 -15.12 -8.52 47.00
N LYS A 221 -15.50 -8.20 48.25
CA LYS A 221 -16.72 -8.74 48.87
C LYS A 221 -17.99 -8.35 48.09
N ARG A 222 -18.06 -7.11 47.60
CA ARG A 222 -19.20 -6.64 46.78
C ARG A 222 -19.28 -7.37 45.45
N ASN A 223 -18.15 -7.55 44.76
CA ASN A 223 -18.11 -8.26 43.49
C ASN A 223 -18.48 -9.74 43.65
N LYS A 224 -18.00 -10.39 44.72
CA LYS A 224 -18.42 -11.75 45.07
C LYS A 224 -19.93 -11.84 45.28
N LYS A 225 -20.52 -10.94 46.08
CA LYS A 225 -21.97 -10.88 46.30
C LYS A 225 -22.79 -10.65 45.02
N ILE A 226 -22.26 -9.88 44.07
CA ILE A 226 -22.90 -9.67 42.77
C ILE A 226 -22.83 -10.95 41.91
N ALA A 227 -21.69 -11.65 41.93
CA ALA A 227 -21.53 -12.91 41.23
C ALA A 227 -22.44 -14.00 41.79
N ASP A 228 -22.49 -14.15 43.12
CA ASP A 228 -23.36 -15.13 43.79
C ASP A 228 -24.83 -14.89 43.43
N LYS A 229 -25.30 -13.64 43.43
CA LYS A 229 -26.67 -13.28 43.00
C LYS A 229 -26.97 -13.56 41.53
N ARG A 230 -25.97 -13.53 40.64
CA ARG A 230 -26.17 -13.88 39.23
C ARG A 230 -26.30 -15.38 39.07
N ALA A 231 -25.46 -16.15 39.76
CA ALA A 231 -25.54 -17.60 39.78
C ALA A 231 -26.89 -18.09 40.37
N GLU A 232 -27.39 -17.45 41.43
CA GLU A 232 -28.73 -17.77 41.98
C GLU A 232 -29.85 -17.57 40.94
N LYS A 233 -29.81 -16.47 40.18
CA LYS A 233 -30.79 -16.22 39.11
C LYS A 233 -30.70 -17.22 37.96
N GLU A 234 -29.49 -17.59 37.55
CA GLU A 234 -29.29 -18.60 36.52
C GLU A 234 -29.88 -19.96 36.95
N VAL A 235 -29.70 -20.34 38.22
CA VAL A 235 -30.30 -21.56 38.79
C VAL A 235 -31.83 -21.46 38.86
N GLU A 236 -32.40 -20.30 39.18
CA GLU A 236 -33.85 -20.08 39.15
C GLU A 236 -34.41 -20.21 37.72
N GLU A 237 -33.78 -19.58 36.74
CA GLU A 237 -34.16 -19.67 35.32
C GLU A 237 -34.06 -21.12 34.79
N GLU A 238 -33.03 -21.87 35.17
CA GLU A 238 -32.91 -23.29 34.83
C GLU A 238 -34.02 -24.15 35.46
N ARG A 239 -34.40 -23.88 36.71
CA ARG A 239 -35.52 -24.57 37.37
C ARG A 239 -36.84 -24.30 36.65
N GLU A 240 -37.10 -23.06 36.26
CA GLU A 240 -38.31 -22.70 35.51
C GLU A 240 -38.37 -23.42 34.16
N ARG A 241 -37.26 -23.47 33.41
CA ARG A 241 -37.18 -24.22 32.15
C ARG A 241 -37.44 -25.72 32.33
N LEU A 242 -36.93 -26.33 33.40
CA LEU A 242 -37.18 -27.74 33.69
C LEU A 242 -38.67 -27.99 34.00
N ILE A 243 -39.33 -27.09 34.73
CA ILE A 243 -40.76 -27.18 35.02
C ILE A 243 -41.58 -27.06 33.71
N GLU A 244 -41.22 -26.12 32.84
CA GLU A 244 -41.88 -25.97 31.53
C GLU A 244 -41.69 -27.21 30.64
N GLN A 245 -40.48 -27.79 30.60
CA GLN A 245 -40.23 -29.03 29.87
C GLN A 245 -41.07 -30.19 30.42
N GLN A 246 -41.17 -30.34 31.75
CA GLN A 246 -42.02 -31.36 32.37
C GLN A 246 -43.51 -31.17 32.01
N ARG A 247 -43.99 -29.92 31.99
CA ARG A 247 -45.37 -29.60 31.56
C ARG A 247 -45.60 -29.99 30.10
N LEU A 248 -44.66 -29.67 29.20
CA LEU A 248 -44.78 -30.02 27.79
C LEU A 248 -44.77 -31.53 27.56
N ILE A 249 -43.91 -32.27 28.27
CA ILE A 249 -43.89 -33.74 28.24
C ILE A 249 -45.24 -34.31 28.71
N TYR A 250 -45.77 -33.79 29.81
CA TYR A 250 -47.05 -34.22 30.34
C TYR A 250 -48.20 -33.95 29.35
N GLU A 251 -48.24 -32.77 28.72
CA GLU A 251 -49.23 -32.46 27.68
C GLU A 251 -49.10 -33.36 26.45
N GLN A 252 -47.88 -33.72 26.05
CA GLN A 252 -47.65 -34.66 24.95
C GLN A 252 -48.17 -36.06 25.29
N GLN A 253 -47.86 -36.56 26.48
CA GLN A 253 -48.37 -37.85 26.95
C GLN A 253 -49.90 -37.87 26.95
N LEU A 254 -50.55 -36.80 27.43
CA LEU A 254 -52.01 -36.67 27.42
C LEU A 254 -52.62 -36.68 26.00
N ARG A 255 -51.89 -36.14 25.01
CA ARG A 255 -52.30 -36.19 23.60
C ARG A 255 -52.12 -37.58 23.01
N GLU A 256 -51.06 -38.30 23.40
CA GLU A 256 -50.80 -39.67 22.95
C GLU A 256 -51.83 -40.64 23.53
N THR A 257 -52.12 -40.58 24.83
CA THR A 257 -53.16 -41.40 25.45
C THR A 257 -54.51 -41.19 24.76
N ARG A 258 -54.87 -39.94 24.46
CA ARG A 258 -56.12 -39.63 23.75
C ARG A 258 -56.15 -40.19 22.33
N LYS A 259 -55.01 -40.24 21.63
CA LYS A 259 -54.92 -40.89 20.31
C LYS A 259 -55.05 -42.40 20.40
N GLU A 260 -54.49 -43.01 21.45
CA GLU A 260 -54.63 -44.44 21.70
C GLU A 260 -56.07 -44.83 22.04
N GLU A 261 -56.74 -44.04 22.88
CA GLU A 261 -58.17 -44.19 23.19
C GLU A 261 -59.00 -44.18 21.89
N LEU A 262 -58.82 -43.17 21.04
CA LEU A 262 -59.52 -43.09 19.74
C LEU A 262 -59.21 -44.29 18.84
N ARG A 263 -57.96 -44.76 18.78
CA ARG A 263 -57.60 -45.96 18.00
C ARG A 263 -58.28 -47.21 18.53
N ASN A 264 -58.42 -47.33 19.85
CA ASN A 264 -59.11 -48.45 20.47
C ASN A 264 -60.61 -48.38 20.20
N GLU A 265 -61.22 -47.19 20.22
CA GLU A 265 -62.62 -46.99 19.79
C GLU A 265 -62.84 -47.43 18.34
N TYR A 266 -61.97 -47.00 17.41
CA TYR A 266 -62.06 -47.45 16.01
C TYR A 266 -61.93 -48.96 15.85
N LYS A 267 -61.02 -49.61 16.59
CA LYS A 267 -60.90 -51.08 16.58
C LYS A 267 -62.15 -51.76 17.13
N ILE A 268 -62.77 -51.20 18.16
CA ILE A 268 -64.04 -51.71 18.69
C ILE A 268 -65.14 -51.59 17.63
N ASP A 269 -65.18 -50.48 16.90
CA ASP A 269 -66.17 -50.27 15.84
C ASP A 269 -65.93 -51.19 14.62
N GLU A 270 -64.68 -51.45 14.24
CA GLU A 270 -64.33 -52.46 13.24
C GLU A 270 -64.72 -53.88 13.69
N LEU A 271 -64.49 -54.22 14.96
CA LEU A 271 -64.91 -55.51 15.53
C LEU A 271 -66.44 -55.64 15.59
N LYS A 272 -67.17 -54.56 15.85
CA LYS A 272 -68.63 -54.56 15.77
C LYS A 272 -69.13 -54.71 14.34
N ALA A 273 -68.50 -54.03 13.38
CA ALA A 273 -68.87 -54.15 11.96
C ALA A 273 -68.62 -55.56 11.41
N THR A 274 -67.51 -56.19 11.79
CA THR A 274 -67.22 -57.60 11.43
C THR A 274 -68.16 -58.59 12.11
N LEU A 275 -68.57 -58.34 13.35
CA LEU A 275 -69.63 -59.11 14.02
C LEU A 275 -71.00 -58.95 13.32
N GLU A 276 -71.37 -57.73 12.93
CA GLU A 276 -72.61 -57.47 12.17
C GLU A 276 -72.59 -58.12 10.77
N GLU A 277 -71.43 -58.17 10.10
CA GLU A 277 -71.26 -58.91 8.85
C GLU A 277 -71.35 -60.43 9.06
N ALA A 278 -70.76 -60.95 10.14
CA ALA A 278 -70.86 -62.36 10.52
C ALA A 278 -72.30 -62.77 10.89
N GLU A 279 -73.08 -61.88 11.52
CA GLU A 279 -74.51 -62.12 11.77
C GLU A 279 -75.37 -62.08 10.51
N LYS A 280 -74.99 -61.31 9.48
CA LYS A 280 -75.73 -61.20 8.21
C LYS A 280 -75.46 -62.35 7.23
N ASN A 281 -74.36 -63.08 7.38
CA ASN A 281 -74.06 -64.27 6.59
C ASN A 281 -73.69 -65.46 7.50
N PRO A 282 -74.67 -66.17 8.07
CA PRO A 282 -74.40 -67.44 8.71
C PRO A 282 -74.15 -68.50 7.62
N GLU A 283 -72.89 -68.72 7.28
CA GLU A 283 -72.50 -69.98 6.60
C GLU A 283 -72.80 -71.15 7.56
N PRO A 284 -73.48 -72.21 7.09
CA PRO A 284 -73.93 -73.28 7.96
C PRO A 284 -72.75 -74.08 8.51
N PHE A 285 -72.60 -73.92 9.82
CA PHE A 285 -71.97 -74.79 10.81
C PHE A 285 -71.82 -76.26 10.37
N ILE A 286 -70.58 -76.68 10.12
CA ILE A 286 -70.17 -78.09 10.15
C ILE A 286 -69.14 -78.23 11.27
N LEU A 287 -69.45 -79.08 12.24
CA LEU A 287 -68.57 -79.51 13.32
C LEU A 287 -67.46 -80.40 12.75
N GLU A 288 -66.20 -80.00 12.92
CA GLU A 288 -65.08 -80.93 13.03
C GLU A 288 -64.26 -80.54 14.26
N GLU A 289 -64.26 -81.44 15.25
CA GLU A 289 -63.28 -81.50 16.32
C GLU A 289 -61.89 -81.71 15.71
N THR A 290 -60.92 -80.87 16.10
CA THR A 290 -59.52 -81.31 16.23
C THR A 290 -58.82 -80.47 17.28
N ASP A 291 -58.57 -81.11 18.43
CA ASP A 291 -57.29 -81.24 19.13
C ASP A 291 -56.35 -80.03 19.25
N GLU A 292 -56.11 -79.64 20.52
CA GLU A 292 -54.84 -79.32 21.22
C GLU A 292 -53.55 -78.94 20.43
N PRO A 293 -52.50 -78.32 21.03
CA PRO A 293 -52.34 -77.85 22.41
C PRO A 293 -51.68 -76.46 22.59
N VAL A 294 -51.81 -75.96 23.82
CA VAL A 294 -50.80 -75.33 24.69
C VAL A 294 -49.36 -75.20 24.14
N LYS A 295 -48.77 -73.99 24.28
CA LYS A 295 -47.36 -73.77 24.65
C LYS A 295 -47.15 -72.30 25.10
N GLU A 296 -47.00 -72.08 26.40
CA GLU A 296 -45.71 -71.99 27.10
C GLU A 296 -44.88 -70.74 26.76
N THR A 297 -44.95 -69.78 27.68
CA THR A 297 -43.83 -69.08 28.32
C THR A 297 -42.43 -69.21 27.72
N LYS A 298 -41.77 -68.06 27.55
CA LYS A 298 -40.34 -67.84 27.89
C LYS A 298 -40.07 -66.34 27.98
N LYS A 299 -39.78 -65.83 29.19
CA LYS A 299 -38.43 -65.58 29.75
C LYS A 299 -37.64 -64.50 29.01
N GLY A 300 -37.63 -63.32 29.65
CA GLY A 300 -36.51 -62.45 30.02
C GLY A 300 -35.16 -62.51 29.30
N LYS A 301 -34.55 -61.32 29.18
CA LYS A 301 -33.14 -60.98 29.48
C LYS A 301 -32.96 -59.47 29.24
N THR A 302 -32.67 -58.68 30.27
CA THR A 302 -31.32 -58.13 30.57
C THR A 302 -30.58 -57.57 29.36
N SER A 303 -30.45 -56.25 29.30
CA SER A 303 -29.17 -55.53 29.49
C SER A 303 -29.49 -54.08 29.85
#